data_AF-A0A1M4M3R3-F1
#
_entry.id   AF-A0A1M4M3R3-F1
#
_cell.length_a   1.000
_cell.length_b   1.000
_cell.length_c   1.000
_cell.angle_alpha   90.00
_cell.angle_beta   90.00
_cell.angle_gamma   90.00
#
_symmetry.space_group_name_H-M   'P 1'
#
loop_
_entity.id
_entity.type
_entity.pdbx_description
1 polymer ?
#
loop_
_entity_poly.entity_id
_entity_poly.type
_entity_poly.pdbx_seq_one_letter_code
_entity_poly.pdbx_strand_id
1 'polypeptide(L)'
;MRKFIMIIFTMFIVFGVTACKDTSLQKEKDDLINDIETSIEAEESNNESNYDKISAYMEEECRKAFSPYYELLEFHISDYKEEIVNGNVEATFLYTLIHKNFDKDPDTVGYIKEAKESGHENYQQMYDEYLQPKEMNFHLKVAIAENGSITLYSNISPKGVEWEETKMTDFILK
;
A
#
# COMPACT_ATOMS: atom_id res chain seq x y z
N MET A 1 -14.53 -38.35 29.51
CA MET A 1 -13.43 -38.41 30.50
C MET A 1 -12.30 -37.51 30.04
N ARG A 2 -12.13 -36.34 30.66
CA ARG A 2 -10.91 -35.52 30.55
C ARG A 2 -10.49 -35.15 31.97
N LYS A 3 -9.28 -35.58 32.33
CA LYS A 3 -8.74 -35.53 33.69
C LYS A 3 -8.16 -34.14 33.96
N PHE A 4 -8.51 -33.57 35.11
CA PHE A 4 -7.80 -32.45 35.73
C PHE A 4 -6.44 -32.93 36.25
N ILE A 5 -5.36 -32.20 35.97
CA ILE A 5 -4.18 -32.15 36.82
C ILE A 5 -3.68 -30.70 36.88
N MET A 6 -3.73 -30.16 38.09
CA MET A 6 -3.25 -28.86 38.54
C MET A 6 -1.94 -29.14 39.30
N ILE A 7 -0.81 -28.54 38.89
CA ILE A 7 0.44 -28.55 39.67
C ILE A 7 1.07 -27.16 39.65
N ILE A 8 1.28 -26.64 40.86
CA ILE A 8 1.93 -25.37 41.24
C ILE A 8 3.41 -25.68 41.60
N PHE A 9 4.22 -24.63 41.77
CA PHE A 9 5.51 -24.53 42.50
C PHE A 9 6.75 -24.90 41.64
N THR A 10 7.88 -24.18 41.61
CA THR A 10 8.42 -23.12 42.49
C THR A 10 9.53 -22.34 41.77
N MET A 11 9.68 -21.09 42.19
CA MET A 11 10.77 -20.15 41.89
C MET A 11 12.10 -20.61 42.52
N PHE A 12 13.20 -20.61 41.77
CA PHE A 12 14.56 -20.63 42.31
C PHE A 12 15.32 -19.38 41.84
N ILE A 13 15.59 -18.48 42.79
CA ILE A 13 16.59 -17.43 42.68
C ILE A 13 17.87 -17.99 43.28
N VAL A 14 18.99 -17.94 42.53
CA VAL A 14 20.33 -18.02 43.11
C VAL A 14 21.18 -16.93 42.48
N PHE A 15 21.52 -15.92 43.29
CA PHE A 15 22.59 -14.98 43.04
C PHE A 15 23.93 -15.62 43.42
N GLY A 16 24.93 -15.48 42.56
CA GLY A 16 26.31 -15.86 42.83
C GLY A 16 27.26 -14.91 42.11
N VAL A 17 27.61 -13.81 42.78
CA VAL A 17 28.73 -12.91 42.44
C VAL A 17 30.04 -13.65 42.75
N THR A 18 31.11 -13.47 41.96
CA THR A 18 32.50 -13.27 42.45
C THR A 18 33.49 -13.03 41.28
N ALA A 19 34.02 -11.80 41.26
CA ALA A 19 35.39 -11.33 40.99
C ALA A 19 36.23 -11.77 39.76
N CYS A 20 36.70 -10.73 39.05
CA CYS A 20 37.80 -10.70 38.09
C CYS A 20 39.16 -11.15 38.68
N LYS A 21 40.01 -11.73 37.82
CA LYS A 21 41.44 -11.42 37.79
C LYS A 21 42.08 -11.77 36.44
N ASP A 22 42.63 -10.75 35.79
CA ASP A 22 43.52 -10.82 34.62
C ASP A 22 44.81 -11.59 34.91
N THR A 23 45.45 -12.13 33.86
CA THR A 23 46.75 -11.63 33.32
C THR A 23 47.48 -12.70 32.51
N SER A 24 47.62 -12.39 31.21
CA SER A 24 48.73 -12.61 30.26
C SER A 24 49.48 -13.94 30.15
N LEU A 25 49.70 -14.35 28.89
CA LEU A 25 51.03 -14.65 28.35
C LEU A 25 51.04 -14.52 26.81
N GLN A 26 51.85 -13.59 26.34
CA GLN A 26 52.16 -13.30 24.93
C GLN A 26 53.01 -14.42 24.30
N LYS A 27 52.86 -14.63 23.00
CA LYS A 27 54.04 -14.79 22.13
C LYS A 27 53.79 -14.27 20.72
N GLU A 28 54.85 -13.66 20.22
CA GLU A 28 55.03 -12.68 19.14
C GLU A 28 55.15 -13.32 17.73
N LYS A 29 54.65 -12.56 16.74
CA LYS A 29 55.27 -12.12 15.46
C LYS A 29 55.40 -12.97 14.19
N ASP A 30 55.29 -12.18 13.11
CA ASP A 30 55.60 -12.35 11.66
C ASP A 30 54.60 -13.21 10.86
N ASP A 31 54.04 -12.79 9.73
CA ASP A 31 54.56 -11.94 8.66
C ASP A 31 53.44 -11.23 7.85
N LEU A 32 53.84 -10.20 7.11
CA LEU A 32 53.04 -9.33 6.24
C LEU A 32 52.34 -10.05 5.06
N ILE A 33 51.18 -9.53 4.64
CA ILE A 33 50.93 -8.86 3.33
C ILE A 33 49.41 -8.78 3.06
N ASN A 34 48.96 -7.57 2.69
CA ASN A 34 47.72 -7.16 1.99
C ASN A 34 46.49 -8.04 2.16
N ASP A 35 45.40 -7.43 2.66
CA ASP A 35 44.14 -7.60 1.96
C ASP A 35 43.33 -6.31 1.96
N ILE A 36 42.85 -6.05 0.74
CA ILE A 36 42.14 -4.89 0.25
C ILE A 36 40.86 -4.74 1.06
N GLU A 37 40.68 -3.56 1.66
CA GLU A 37 39.42 -3.12 2.26
C GLU A 37 38.39 -2.96 1.13
N THR A 38 37.81 -4.10 0.71
CA THR A 38 36.65 -4.14 -0.16
C THR A 38 35.46 -3.94 0.77
N SER A 39 35.01 -2.71 0.91
CA SER A 39 33.67 -2.41 1.39
C SER A 39 32.70 -3.03 0.39
N ILE A 40 32.31 -4.27 0.65
CA ILE A 40 31.10 -4.84 0.07
C ILE A 40 29.97 -4.01 0.66
N GLU A 41 29.56 -2.96 -0.06
CA GLU A 41 28.19 -2.48 0.02
C GLU A 41 27.33 -3.70 -0.27
N ALA A 42 26.77 -4.27 0.78
CA ALA A 42 25.65 -5.16 0.64
C ALA A 42 24.58 -4.34 -0.06
N GLU A 43 24.41 -4.56 -1.36
CA GLU A 43 23.18 -4.18 -2.04
C GLU A 43 22.07 -4.83 -1.23
N GLU A 44 21.36 -4.03 -0.43
CA GLU A 44 20.06 -4.39 0.10
C GLU A 44 19.24 -4.75 -1.13
N SER A 45 19.15 -6.05 -1.42
CA SER A 45 18.17 -6.58 -2.35
C SER A 45 16.83 -6.20 -1.75
N ASN A 46 16.29 -5.07 -2.18
CA ASN A 46 15.01 -4.54 -1.74
C ASN A 46 13.97 -5.53 -2.23
N ASN A 47 13.70 -6.55 -1.42
CA ASN A 47 12.81 -7.64 -1.76
C ASN A 47 11.36 -7.16 -1.53
N GLU A 48 11.01 -6.12 -2.27
CA GLU A 48 9.70 -5.47 -2.24
C GLU A 48 8.64 -6.50 -2.65
N SER A 49 7.59 -6.61 -1.84
CA SER A 49 6.52 -7.57 -2.10
C SER A 49 5.73 -7.18 -3.36
N ASN A 50 5.06 -8.15 -3.99
CA ASN A 50 4.18 -7.85 -5.13
C ASN A 50 3.07 -6.87 -4.73
N TYR A 51 2.57 -6.98 -3.48
CA TYR A 51 1.60 -6.03 -2.93
C TYR A 51 2.13 -4.60 -2.93
N ASP A 52 3.36 -4.38 -2.43
CA ASP A 52 3.96 -3.03 -2.35
C ASP A 52 4.15 -2.44 -3.76
N LYS A 53 4.64 -3.25 -4.71
CA LYS A 53 4.78 -2.85 -6.12
C LYS A 53 3.44 -2.45 -6.74
N ILE A 54 2.40 -3.25 -6.50
CA ILE A 54 1.05 -2.97 -6.99
C ILE A 54 0.48 -1.71 -6.33
N SER A 55 0.68 -1.54 -5.02
CA SER A 55 0.24 -0.35 -4.29
C SER A 55 0.90 0.92 -4.85
N ALA A 56 2.21 0.91 -5.04
CA ALA A 56 2.95 2.03 -5.60
C ALA A 56 2.51 2.34 -7.04
N TYR A 57 2.37 1.31 -7.88
CA TYR A 57 1.87 1.44 -9.24
C TYR A 57 0.47 2.08 -9.29
N MET A 58 -0.46 1.57 -8.47
CA MET A 58 -1.83 2.05 -8.44
C MET A 58 -1.93 3.49 -7.93
N GLU A 59 -1.16 3.84 -6.90
CA GLU A 59 -1.08 5.22 -6.42
C GLU A 59 -0.58 6.17 -7.52
N GLU A 60 0.50 5.80 -8.22
CA GLU A 60 1.07 6.59 -9.32
C GLU A 60 0.06 6.79 -10.46
N GLU A 61 -0.58 5.73 -10.93
CA GLU A 61 -1.56 5.80 -12.02
C GLU A 61 -2.81 6.60 -11.63
N CYS A 62 -3.28 6.47 -10.38
CA CYS A 62 -4.38 7.28 -9.87
C CYS A 62 -4.00 8.76 -9.77
N ARG A 63 -2.80 9.08 -9.30
CA ARG A 63 -2.32 10.47 -9.23
C ARG A 63 -2.23 11.08 -10.63
N LYS A 64 -1.69 10.36 -11.62
CA LYS A 64 -1.65 10.82 -13.01
C LYS A 64 -3.05 11.10 -13.58
N ALA A 65 -4.00 10.20 -13.31
CA ALA A 65 -5.35 10.31 -13.86
C ALA A 65 -6.20 11.39 -13.16
N PHE A 66 -6.24 11.40 -11.83
CA PHE A 66 -7.26 12.13 -11.07
C PHE A 66 -6.79 13.42 -10.39
N SER A 67 -5.48 13.61 -10.19
CA SER A 67 -4.96 14.86 -9.58
C SER A 67 -5.29 16.15 -10.35
N PRO A 68 -5.55 16.15 -11.68
CA PRO A 68 -6.03 17.36 -12.35
C PRO A 68 -7.43 17.80 -11.90
N TYR A 69 -8.22 16.91 -11.28
CA TYR A 69 -9.64 17.13 -10.98
C TYR A 69 -9.94 17.19 -9.49
N TYR A 70 -9.15 16.50 -8.66
CA TYR A 70 -9.43 16.30 -7.23
C TYR A 70 -8.16 16.40 -6.38
N GLU A 71 -8.35 16.73 -5.11
CA GLU A 71 -7.36 16.46 -4.07
C GLU A 71 -7.49 14.99 -3.66
N LEU A 72 -6.42 14.20 -3.88
CA LEU A 72 -6.38 12.78 -3.54
C LEU A 72 -5.82 12.62 -2.13
N LEU A 73 -6.61 12.01 -1.24
CA LEU A 73 -6.35 11.96 0.19
C LEU A 73 -5.74 10.62 0.62
N GLU A 74 -6.35 9.51 0.22
CA GLU A 74 -5.95 8.17 0.64
C GLU A 74 -6.15 7.13 -0.47
N PHE A 75 -5.36 6.07 -0.42
CA PHE A 75 -5.35 4.98 -1.38
C PHE A 75 -5.36 3.65 -0.61
N HIS A 76 -6.36 2.81 -0.86
CA HIS A 76 -6.54 1.56 -0.11
C HIS A 76 -6.70 0.39 -1.06
N ILE A 77 -5.96 -0.69 -0.80
CA ILE A 77 -6.17 -2.01 -1.39
C ILE A 77 -6.86 -2.89 -0.35
N SER A 78 -7.95 -3.54 -0.75
CA SER A 78 -8.67 -4.53 0.07
C SER A 78 -9.00 -5.77 -0.74
N ASP A 79 -9.36 -6.86 -0.07
CA ASP A 79 -9.67 -8.16 -0.69
C ASP A 79 -8.60 -8.69 -1.66
N TYR A 80 -7.33 -8.40 -1.37
CA TYR A 80 -6.19 -8.81 -2.18
C TYR A 80 -6.06 -10.33 -2.27
N LYS A 81 -6.02 -10.85 -3.49
CA LYS A 81 -5.79 -12.26 -3.81
C LYS A 81 -4.80 -12.37 -4.94
N GLU A 82 -3.71 -13.09 -4.69
CA GLU A 82 -2.62 -13.29 -5.63
C GLU A 82 -2.51 -14.76 -6.04
N GLU A 83 -2.22 -14.99 -7.31
CA GLU A 83 -1.93 -16.29 -7.89
C GLU A 83 -0.84 -16.20 -8.96
N ILE A 84 -0.22 -17.34 -9.26
CA ILE A 84 0.76 -17.44 -10.35
C ILE A 84 0.09 -18.11 -11.54
N VAL A 85 0.01 -17.41 -12.67
CA VAL A 85 -0.61 -17.88 -13.91
C VAL A 85 0.42 -17.81 -15.03
N ASN A 86 0.80 -18.96 -15.58
CA ASN A 86 1.78 -19.08 -16.67
C ASN A 86 3.13 -18.36 -16.38
N GLY A 87 3.58 -18.36 -15.13
CA GLY A 87 4.83 -17.70 -14.71
C GLY A 87 4.69 -16.23 -14.31
N ASN A 88 3.53 -15.62 -14.57
CA ASN A 88 3.22 -14.24 -14.18
C ASN A 88 2.52 -14.20 -12.82
N VAL A 89 2.70 -13.11 -12.08
CA VAL A 89 1.91 -12.81 -10.89
C VAL A 89 0.62 -12.15 -11.34
N GLU A 90 -0.52 -12.70 -10.98
CA GLU A 90 -1.82 -12.05 -11.15
C GLU A 90 -2.44 -11.76 -9.78
N ALA A 91 -2.88 -10.53 -9.56
CA ALA A 91 -3.51 -10.11 -8.32
C ALA A 91 -4.87 -9.46 -8.60
N THR A 92 -5.91 -9.91 -7.90
CA THR A 92 -7.24 -9.29 -7.91
C THR A 92 -7.50 -8.60 -6.58
N PHE A 93 -8.12 -7.43 -6.61
CA PHE A 93 -8.36 -6.63 -5.42
C PHE A 93 -9.47 -5.59 -5.63
N LEU A 94 -10.00 -5.09 -4.52
CA LEU A 94 -10.78 -3.87 -4.48
C LEU A 94 -9.86 -2.69 -4.18
N TYR A 95 -9.98 -1.63 -4.98
CA TYR A 95 -9.22 -0.40 -4.81
C TYR A 95 -10.14 0.74 -4.44
N THR A 96 -9.84 1.43 -3.35
CA THR A 96 -10.61 2.59 -2.86
C THR A 96 -9.72 3.82 -2.85
N LEU A 97 -10.11 4.83 -3.62
CA LEU A 97 -9.50 6.15 -3.63
C LEU A 97 -10.39 7.13 -2.86
N ILE A 98 -9.85 7.71 -1.79
CA ILE A 98 -10.52 8.80 -1.05
C ILE A 98 -10.07 10.12 -1.66
N HIS A 99 -11.02 10.94 -2.10
CA HIS A 99 -10.74 12.22 -2.75
C HIS A 99 -11.73 13.29 -2.33
N LYS A 100 -11.39 14.57 -2.53
CA LYS A 100 -12.34 15.68 -2.43
C LYS A 100 -12.15 16.66 -3.58
N ASN A 101 -13.10 17.57 -3.77
CA ASN A 101 -12.89 18.71 -4.64
C ASN A 101 -11.81 19.63 -4.06
N PHE A 102 -11.09 20.34 -4.93
CA PHE A 102 -10.18 21.40 -4.51
C PHE A 102 -10.91 22.46 -3.68
N ASP A 103 -10.22 22.99 -2.66
CA ASP A 103 -10.77 24.00 -1.76
C ASP A 103 -11.13 25.28 -2.54
N LYS A 104 -12.44 25.46 -2.78
CA LYS A 104 -13.03 26.64 -3.40
C LYS A 104 -14.44 26.86 -2.87
N ASP A 105 -14.89 28.11 -2.94
CA ASP A 105 -16.24 28.48 -2.53
C ASP A 105 -17.29 27.72 -3.36
N PRO A 106 -18.13 26.86 -2.76
CA PRO A 106 -19.17 26.12 -3.47
C PRO A 106 -20.11 27.03 -4.26
N ASP A 107 -20.37 28.27 -3.80
CA ASP A 107 -21.26 29.22 -4.50
C ASP A 107 -20.68 29.74 -5.83
N THR A 108 -19.39 29.48 -6.09
CA THR A 108 -18.75 29.78 -7.39
C THR A 108 -18.88 28.63 -8.39
N VAL A 109 -19.34 27.46 -7.95
CA VAL A 109 -19.53 26.28 -8.79
C VAL A 109 -20.83 26.44 -9.56
N GLY A 110 -20.78 26.31 -10.89
CA GLY A 110 -21.92 26.63 -11.77
C GLY A 110 -23.25 26.01 -11.35
N TYR A 111 -23.29 24.69 -11.11
CA TYR A 111 -24.53 24.00 -10.75
C TYR A 111 -25.03 24.36 -9.34
N ILE A 112 -24.12 24.61 -8.39
CA ILE A 112 -24.48 25.03 -7.02
C ILE A 112 -25.01 26.46 -7.04
N LYS A 113 -24.36 27.34 -7.80
CA LYS A 113 -24.80 28.71 -8.02
C LYS A 113 -26.20 28.76 -8.63
N GLU A 114 -26.44 27.98 -9.68
CA GLU A 114 -27.76 27.89 -10.31
C GLU A 114 -28.83 27.34 -9.34
N ALA A 115 -28.49 26.33 -8.54
CA ALA A 115 -29.37 25.81 -7.51
C ALA A 115 -29.71 26.89 -6.46
N LYS A 116 -28.74 27.71 -6.05
CA LYS A 116 -28.95 28.84 -5.14
C LYS A 116 -29.89 29.88 -5.74
N GLU A 117 -29.62 30.30 -6.98
CA GLU A 117 -30.34 31.38 -7.66
C GLU A 117 -31.79 30.98 -8.00
N SER A 118 -32.02 29.70 -8.31
CA SER A 118 -33.36 29.16 -8.57
C SER A 118 -34.16 28.83 -7.30
N GLY A 119 -33.53 28.88 -6.12
CA GLY A 119 -34.16 28.45 -4.87
C GLY A 119 -34.41 26.94 -4.81
N HIS A 120 -33.56 26.15 -5.47
CA HIS A 120 -33.67 24.69 -5.53
C HIS A 120 -33.59 24.07 -4.14
N GLU A 121 -34.49 23.13 -3.82
CA GLU A 121 -34.60 22.52 -2.48
C GLU A 121 -33.30 21.86 -1.99
N ASN A 122 -32.53 21.29 -2.91
CA ASN A 122 -31.26 20.61 -2.60
C ASN A 122 -30.03 21.53 -2.57
N TYR A 123 -30.17 22.85 -2.69
CA TYR A 123 -29.01 23.77 -2.67
C TYR A 123 -28.09 23.55 -1.46
N GLN A 124 -28.67 23.49 -0.25
CA GLN A 124 -27.89 23.36 0.98
C GLN A 124 -27.09 22.05 1.00
N GLN A 125 -27.70 20.95 0.55
CA GLN A 125 -27.01 19.67 0.45
C GLN A 125 -25.84 19.74 -0.54
N MET A 126 -26.05 20.31 -1.73
CA MET A 126 -25.00 20.46 -2.73
C MET A 126 -23.83 21.31 -2.21
N TYR A 127 -24.14 22.37 -1.44
CA TYR A 127 -23.17 23.23 -0.80
C TYR A 127 -22.35 22.46 0.25
N ASP A 128 -23.03 21.79 1.17
CA ASP A 128 -22.40 21.09 2.30
C ASP A 128 -21.54 19.91 1.84
N GLU A 129 -21.99 19.17 0.83
CA GLU A 129 -21.29 18.00 0.28
C GLU A 129 -20.14 18.36 -0.67
N TYR A 130 -20.01 19.64 -1.08
CA TYR A 130 -19.07 20.02 -2.14
C TYR A 130 -17.62 19.69 -1.77
N LEU A 131 -17.21 19.97 -0.54
CA LEU A 131 -15.84 19.75 -0.05
C LEU A 131 -15.69 18.49 0.80
N GLN A 132 -16.76 17.71 0.98
CA GLN A 132 -16.67 16.46 1.74
C GLN A 132 -15.84 15.42 0.98
N PRO A 133 -14.99 14.65 1.68
CA PRO A 133 -14.35 13.47 1.11
C PRO A 133 -15.37 12.48 0.54
N LYS A 134 -15.00 11.86 -0.59
CA LYS A 134 -15.79 10.88 -1.34
C LYS A 134 -14.90 9.70 -1.72
N GLU A 135 -15.54 8.56 -1.98
CA GLU A 135 -14.87 7.33 -2.37
C GLU A 135 -15.06 7.06 -3.86
N MET A 136 -13.98 6.68 -4.54
CA MET A 136 -14.04 5.98 -5.83
C MET A 136 -13.59 4.54 -5.61
N ASN A 137 -14.45 3.59 -5.93
CA ASN A 137 -14.24 2.17 -5.70
C ASN A 137 -14.11 1.43 -7.03
N PHE A 138 -13.07 0.60 -7.16
CA PHE A 138 -12.77 -0.16 -8.37
C PHE A 138 -12.55 -1.63 -8.02
N HIS A 139 -12.98 -2.54 -8.90
CA HIS A 139 -12.60 -3.95 -8.84
C HIS A 139 -11.63 -4.23 -9.98
N LEU A 140 -10.37 -4.50 -9.60
CA LEU A 140 -9.24 -4.48 -10.52
C LEU A 140 -8.47 -5.80 -10.46
N LYS A 141 -7.77 -6.06 -11.55
CA LYS A 141 -6.75 -7.09 -11.64
C LYS A 141 -5.47 -6.48 -12.18
N VAL A 142 -4.34 -6.87 -11.60
CA VAL A 142 -3.01 -6.55 -12.11
C VAL A 142 -2.30 -7.84 -12.51
N ALA A 143 -1.62 -7.82 -13.66
CA ALA A 143 -0.68 -8.86 -14.06
C ALA A 143 0.73 -8.28 -14.10
N ILE A 144 1.67 -8.90 -13.38
CA ILE A 144 3.10 -8.58 -13.40
C ILE A 144 3.81 -9.69 -14.18
N ALA A 145 4.38 -9.32 -15.32
CA ALA A 145 5.16 -10.25 -16.14
C ALA A 145 6.55 -10.52 -15.53
N GLU A 146 7.23 -11.57 -16.01
CA GLU A 146 8.58 -11.94 -15.55
C GLU A 146 9.62 -10.81 -15.66
N ASN A 147 9.45 -9.89 -16.62
CA ASN A 147 10.32 -8.72 -16.79
C ASN A 147 9.95 -7.54 -15.87
N GLY A 148 8.96 -7.70 -14.99
CA GLY A 148 8.44 -6.68 -14.09
C GLY A 148 7.42 -5.72 -14.72
N SER A 149 7.02 -5.89 -15.98
CA SER A 149 5.99 -5.04 -16.58
C SER A 149 4.63 -5.29 -15.95
N ILE A 150 3.93 -4.22 -15.58
CA ILE A 150 2.62 -4.26 -14.93
C ILE A 150 1.53 -3.88 -15.94
N THR A 151 0.50 -4.72 -16.06
CA THR A 151 -0.71 -4.45 -16.85
C THR A 151 -1.93 -4.44 -15.95
N LEU A 152 -2.77 -3.41 -16.10
CA LEU A 152 -4.00 -3.21 -15.33
C LEU A 152 -5.23 -3.67 -16.13
N TYR A 153 -6.17 -4.31 -15.43
CA TYR A 153 -7.45 -4.75 -15.96
C TYR A 153 -8.59 -4.33 -15.02
N SER A 154 -9.76 -4.09 -15.58
CA SER A 154 -11.01 -3.87 -14.83
C SER A 154 -12.04 -4.94 -15.14
N ASN A 155 -12.92 -5.21 -14.18
CA ASN A 155 -14.06 -6.09 -14.42
C ASN A 155 -15.17 -5.33 -15.14
N ILE A 156 -15.42 -5.64 -16.42
CA ILE A 156 -16.46 -5.00 -17.22
C ILE A 156 -17.83 -5.70 -17.08
N SER A 157 -17.86 -6.88 -16.46
CA SER A 157 -19.09 -7.68 -16.39
C SER A 157 -19.97 -7.25 -15.22
N PRO A 158 -21.28 -6.96 -15.45
CA PRO A 158 -22.21 -6.68 -14.36
C PRO A 158 -22.51 -7.92 -13.50
N LYS A 159 -22.25 -9.13 -14.03
CA LYS A 159 -22.43 -10.40 -13.32
C LYS A 159 -21.30 -11.35 -13.67
N GLY A 160 -20.51 -11.72 -12.67
CA GLY A 160 -19.34 -12.56 -12.86
C GLY A 160 -18.10 -11.71 -13.10
N VAL A 161 -17.13 -12.28 -13.83
CA VAL A 161 -15.83 -11.68 -14.02
C VAL A 161 -15.46 -11.74 -15.49
N GLU A 162 -15.21 -10.57 -16.08
CA GLU A 162 -14.67 -10.40 -17.40
C GLU A 162 -13.63 -9.28 -17.33
N TRP A 163 -12.36 -9.65 -17.48
CA TRP A 163 -11.25 -8.71 -17.35
C TRP A 163 -10.92 -8.08 -18.69
N GLU A 164 -10.98 -6.75 -18.75
CA GLU A 164 -10.51 -5.97 -19.90
C GLU A 164 -9.36 -5.07 -19.48
N GLU A 165 -8.32 -4.99 -20.32
CA GLU A 165 -7.17 -4.10 -20.09
C GLU A 165 -7.65 -2.64 -20.01
N THR A 166 -7.13 -1.88 -19.05
CA THR A 166 -7.58 -0.51 -18.82
C THR A 166 -6.46 0.37 -18.28
N LYS A 167 -6.72 1.67 -18.27
CA LYS A 167 -5.93 2.69 -17.58
C LYS A 167 -6.83 3.45 -16.63
N MET A 168 -6.27 4.04 -15.57
CA MET A 168 -7.08 4.85 -14.64
C MET A 168 -7.77 6.04 -15.32
N THR A 169 -7.23 6.53 -16.43
CA THR A 169 -7.86 7.58 -17.26
C THR A 169 -9.13 7.14 -17.96
N ASP A 170 -9.38 5.84 -18.12
CA ASP A 170 -10.58 5.33 -18.79
C ASP A 170 -11.83 5.50 -17.91
N PHE A 171 -11.66 5.69 -16.60
CA PHE A 171 -12.74 5.98 -15.65
C PHE A 171 -13.13 7.47 -15.59
N ILE A 172 -12.51 8.31 -16.42
CA ILE A 172 -12.82 9.74 -16.51
C ILE A 172 -13.84 9.95 -17.64
N LEU A 173 -14.99 10.54 -17.29
CA LEU A 173 -15.98 10.97 -18.27
C LEU A 173 -15.38 12.03 -19.20
N LYS A 174 -15.51 11.81 -20.51
CA LYS A 174 -15.00 12.69 -21.57
C LYS A 174 -16.08 13.64 -22.07
#